data_AF-A0A916RM04-F1
#
_entry.id   AF-A0A916RM04-F1
#
_cell.length_a   1.000
_cell.length_b   1.000
_cell.length_c   1.000
_cell.angle_alpha   90.00
_cell.angle_beta   90.00
_cell.angle_gamma   90.00
#
_symmetry.space_group_name_H-M   'P 1'
#
loop_
_entity.id
_entity.type
_entity.pdbx_description
1 polymer ?
#
loop_
_entity_poly.entity_id
_entity_poly.type
_entity_poly.pdbx_seq_one_letter_code
_entity_poly.pdbx_strand_id
1 'polypeptide(L)'
;MISEKKKYLLVFTISLFIGLIFGTTAGAANFTNICSVFVGQTSTCGNTGNFTNSMTDFTNTLYDNFSGPNAYQIKFNNAKTIPDVDRGAPVYGLYKIRDNKNGTVKTYYGFDGKYLTDKASFSITTNHTASYYPSTHQRPNTELFIKTGDIADCLAEPFSCKTLEHLSQFSIR
;
A
#
# COMPACT_ATOMS: atom_id res chain seq x y z
N MET A 1 -21.33 48.48 3.55
CA MET A 1 -21.60 47.88 2.22
C MET A 1 -20.32 47.29 1.65
N ILE A 2 -20.24 45.97 1.51
CA ILE A 2 -19.08 45.30 0.91
C ILE A 2 -19.20 45.45 -0.62
N SER A 3 -18.21 46.08 -1.25
CA SER A 3 -18.11 46.26 -2.71
C SER A 3 -18.27 44.92 -3.45
N GLU A 4 -18.97 44.91 -4.58
CA GLU A 4 -19.22 43.68 -5.37
C GLU A 4 -17.94 42.91 -5.69
N LYS A 5 -16.83 43.60 -6.00
CA LYS A 5 -15.51 42.97 -6.23
C LYS A 5 -15.00 42.17 -5.02
N LYS A 6 -15.31 42.62 -3.79
CA LYS A 6 -14.95 41.92 -2.55
C LYS A 6 -15.84 40.70 -2.30
N LYS A 7 -17.09 40.68 -2.79
CA LYS A 7 -17.97 39.50 -2.72
C LYS A 7 -17.45 38.35 -3.59
N TYR A 8 -17.03 38.64 -4.82
CA TYR A 8 -16.47 37.61 -5.72
C TYR A 8 -15.15 37.03 -5.22
N LEU A 9 -14.27 37.87 -4.66
CA LEU A 9 -13.02 37.39 -4.06
C LEU A 9 -13.26 36.49 -2.84
N LEU A 10 -14.28 36.81 -2.03
CA LEU A 10 -14.67 36.02 -0.86
C LEU A 10 -15.28 34.67 -1.27
N VAL A 11 -16.14 34.65 -2.30
CA VAL A 11 -16.70 33.41 -2.84
C VAL A 11 -15.61 32.51 -3.40
N PHE A 12 -14.67 33.06 -4.18
CA PHE A 12 -13.58 32.27 -4.78
C PHE A 12 -12.61 31.70 -3.74
N THR A 13 -12.32 32.45 -2.67
CA THR A 13 -11.46 31.96 -1.57
C THR A 13 -12.18 30.92 -0.70
N ILE A 14 -13.49 31.05 -0.48
CA ILE A 14 -14.27 30.03 0.24
C ILE A 14 -14.40 28.74 -0.60
N SER A 15 -14.58 28.84 -1.92
CA SER A 15 -14.61 27.65 -2.81
C SER A 15 -13.27 26.91 -2.85
N LEU A 16 -12.15 27.65 -2.88
CA LEU A 16 -10.81 27.06 -2.89
C LEU A 16 -10.46 26.38 -1.55
N PHE A 17 -10.91 26.96 -0.44
CA PHE A 17 -10.73 26.35 0.89
C PHE A 17 -11.62 25.12 1.09
N ILE A 18 -12.87 25.13 0.60
CA ILE A 18 -13.74 23.94 0.65
C ILE A 18 -13.14 22.79 -0.19
N GLY A 19 -12.56 23.10 -1.36
CA GLY A 19 -11.86 22.09 -2.17
C GLY A 19 -10.63 21.47 -1.49
N LEU A 20 -9.94 22.22 -0.62
CA LEU A 20 -8.78 21.74 0.14
C LEU A 20 -9.15 20.97 1.42
N ILE A 21 -10.32 21.22 2.01
CA ILE A 21 -10.77 20.54 3.24
C ILE A 21 -11.37 19.16 2.94
N PHE A 22 -11.91 18.94 1.73
CA PHE A 22 -12.46 17.65 1.31
C PHE A 22 -11.50 16.80 0.46
N GLY A 23 -10.19 16.99 0.64
CA GLY A 23 -9.21 15.92 0.38
C GLY A 23 -9.37 14.81 1.43
N THR A 24 -10.58 14.26 1.59
CA THR A 24 -10.82 13.11 2.44
C THR A 24 -10.11 11.95 1.76
N THR A 25 -8.97 11.56 2.32
CA THR A 25 -8.31 10.32 1.98
C THR A 25 -9.32 9.22 2.21
N ALA A 26 -9.85 8.74 1.09
CA ALA A 26 -10.81 7.68 1.04
C ALA A 26 -10.21 6.48 1.80
N GLY A 27 -10.83 6.11 2.93
CA GLY A 27 -10.24 5.22 3.95
C GLY A 27 -9.59 3.98 3.35
N ALA A 28 -8.37 3.67 3.80
CA ALA A 28 -7.63 2.53 3.31
C ALA A 28 -8.29 1.22 3.78
N ALA A 29 -8.61 0.32 2.84
CA ALA A 29 -8.94 -1.05 3.21
C ALA A 29 -7.63 -1.82 3.44
N ASN A 30 -7.49 -2.42 4.62
CA ASN A 30 -6.25 -3.07 5.04
C ASN A 30 -6.43 -4.59 5.06
N PHE A 31 -5.67 -5.29 4.24
CA PHE A 31 -5.56 -6.74 4.25
C PHE A 31 -4.36 -7.12 5.11
N THR A 32 -4.59 -7.69 6.29
CA THR A 32 -3.51 -7.98 7.26
C THR A 32 -3.26 -9.47 7.39
N ASN A 33 -1.99 -9.88 7.33
CA ASN A 33 -1.57 -11.24 7.71
C ASN A 33 -0.39 -11.21 8.70
N ILE A 34 -0.28 -12.24 9.54
CA ILE A 34 0.82 -12.42 10.49
C ILE A 34 1.57 -13.69 10.13
N CYS A 35 2.88 -13.55 9.96
CA CYS A 35 3.77 -14.60 9.50
C CYS A 35 4.93 -14.80 10.47
N SER A 36 5.42 -16.03 10.52
CA SER A 36 6.54 -16.41 11.39
C SER A 36 7.51 -17.33 10.67
N VAL A 37 8.78 -17.25 11.04
CA VAL A 37 9.84 -18.13 10.55
C VAL A 37 10.74 -18.55 11.71
N PHE A 38 11.26 -19.77 11.67
CA PHE A 38 12.28 -20.21 12.62
C PHE A 38 13.66 -19.67 12.24
N VAL A 39 14.54 -19.53 13.23
CA VAL A 39 15.94 -19.17 12.98
C VAL A 39 16.60 -20.16 12.00
N GLY A 40 17.30 -19.62 11.00
CA GLY A 40 17.96 -20.38 9.93
C GLY A 40 17.04 -20.83 8.80
N GLN A 41 15.73 -20.54 8.87
CA GLN A 41 14.77 -20.97 7.84
C GLN A 41 14.33 -19.84 6.93
N THR A 42 13.77 -20.24 5.79
CA THR A 42 13.07 -19.39 4.82
C THR A 42 11.59 -19.77 4.81
N SER A 43 10.72 -18.79 4.68
CA SER A 43 9.26 -18.97 4.68
C SER A 43 8.63 -18.00 3.67
N THR A 44 7.38 -18.27 3.30
CA THR A 44 6.58 -17.42 2.42
C THR A 44 5.32 -16.98 3.16
N CYS A 45 5.06 -15.67 3.17
CA CYS A 45 3.89 -15.05 3.75
C CYS A 45 2.92 -14.68 2.64
N GLY A 46 1.76 -15.31 2.57
CA GLY A 46 0.72 -15.00 1.58
C GLY A 46 -0.39 -14.13 2.19
N ASN A 47 -0.72 -13.01 1.56
CA ASN A 47 -1.75 -12.08 2.01
C ASN A 47 -2.70 -11.78 0.84
N THR A 48 -3.92 -12.33 0.90
CA THR A 48 -4.94 -12.16 -0.14
C THR A 48 -6.00 -11.17 0.32
N GLY A 49 -6.38 -10.27 -0.58
CA GLY A 49 -7.39 -9.25 -0.36
C GLY A 49 -8.31 -9.15 -1.57
N ASN A 50 -9.61 -9.07 -1.30
CA ASN A 50 -10.63 -8.90 -2.32
C ASN A 50 -11.21 -7.49 -2.18
N PHE A 51 -11.45 -6.82 -3.29
CA PHE A 51 -11.97 -5.48 -3.27
C PHE A 51 -12.89 -5.18 -4.45
N THR A 52 -14.06 -4.61 -4.12
CA THR A 52 -15.10 -4.26 -5.09
C THR A 52 -15.62 -2.86 -4.79
N ASN A 53 -15.57 -1.97 -5.77
CA ASN A 53 -16.23 -0.65 -5.75
C ASN A 53 -16.71 -0.27 -7.15
N SER A 54 -17.13 0.99 -7.35
CA SER A 54 -17.57 1.52 -8.65
C SER A 54 -16.48 1.47 -9.73
N MET A 55 -15.20 1.57 -9.35
CA MET A 55 -14.07 1.68 -10.28
C MET A 55 -13.48 0.32 -10.65
N THR A 56 -13.31 -0.56 -9.66
CA THR A 56 -12.62 -1.84 -9.79
C THR A 56 -13.34 -2.96 -9.06
N ASP A 57 -13.17 -4.16 -9.59
CA ASP A 57 -13.48 -5.41 -8.91
C ASP A 57 -12.31 -6.36 -9.14
N PHE A 58 -11.60 -6.70 -8.07
CA PHE A 58 -10.41 -7.54 -8.16
C PHE A 58 -10.05 -8.22 -6.85
N THR A 59 -9.34 -9.34 -6.98
CA THR A 59 -8.60 -9.99 -5.91
C THR A 59 -7.11 -9.77 -6.14
N ASN A 60 -6.34 -9.60 -5.07
CA ASN A 60 -4.90 -9.57 -5.14
C ASN A 60 -4.28 -10.44 -4.05
N THR A 61 -3.24 -11.20 -4.40
CA THR A 61 -2.42 -11.93 -3.44
C THR A 61 -0.98 -11.40 -3.46
N LEU A 62 -0.52 -10.92 -2.31
CA LEU A 62 0.88 -10.59 -2.06
C LEU A 62 1.58 -11.77 -1.38
N TYR A 63 2.68 -12.24 -1.96
CA TYR A 63 3.59 -13.20 -1.36
C TYR A 63 4.91 -12.52 -1.00
N ASP A 64 5.24 -12.48 0.29
CA ASP A 64 6.55 -12.06 0.77
C ASP A 64 7.39 -13.29 1.12
N ASN A 65 8.50 -13.49 0.41
CA ASN A 65 9.49 -14.51 0.77
C ASN A 65 10.54 -13.91 1.70
N PHE A 66 10.72 -14.51 2.86
CA PHE A 66 11.56 -13.97 3.92
C PHE A 66 12.26 -15.09 4.68
N SER A 67 13.32 -14.72 5.39
CA SER A 67 14.09 -15.65 6.22
C SER A 67 14.49 -15.01 7.54
N GLY A 68 14.65 -15.84 8.56
CA GLY A 68 15.13 -15.44 9.88
C GLY A 68 16.58 -15.88 10.07
N PRO A 69 17.60 -15.17 9.54
CA PRO A 69 18.99 -15.57 9.70
C PRO A 69 19.42 -15.72 11.18
N ASN A 70 18.83 -14.93 12.08
CA ASN A 70 19.00 -15.05 13.54
C ASN A 70 17.80 -14.41 14.24
N ALA A 71 17.77 -14.45 15.58
CA ALA A 71 16.67 -13.94 16.40
C ALA A 71 16.41 -12.41 16.32
N TYR A 72 17.27 -11.65 15.64
CA TYR A 72 17.23 -10.18 15.62
C TYR A 72 17.19 -9.59 14.20
N GLN A 73 17.07 -10.43 13.17
CA GLN A 73 17.12 -10.00 11.78
C GLN A 73 16.13 -10.78 10.94
N ILE A 74 15.39 -10.06 10.10
CA ILE A 74 14.54 -10.63 9.06
C ILE A 74 15.09 -10.18 7.72
N LYS A 75 15.44 -11.14 6.86
CA LYS A 75 15.83 -10.87 5.49
C LYS A 75 14.63 -11.10 4.56
N PHE A 76 14.21 -10.03 3.90
CA PHE A 76 13.23 -10.04 2.83
C PHE A 76 13.94 -10.36 1.52
N ASN A 77 13.62 -11.50 0.93
CA ASN A 77 14.32 -12.03 -0.24
C ASN A 77 13.71 -11.48 -1.53
N ASN A 78 12.40 -11.65 -1.69
CA ASN A 78 11.60 -11.07 -2.76
C ASN A 78 10.15 -10.93 -2.31
N ALA A 79 9.37 -10.17 -3.09
CA ALA A 79 7.92 -10.18 -3.01
C ALA A 79 7.34 -10.49 -4.39
N LYS A 80 6.17 -11.12 -4.44
CA LYS A 80 5.43 -11.42 -5.67
C LYS A 80 3.98 -11.04 -5.49
N THR A 81 3.44 -10.35 -6.47
CA THR A 81 2.04 -9.94 -6.51
C THR A 81 1.32 -10.71 -7.61
N ILE A 82 0.14 -11.24 -7.28
CA ILE A 82 -0.74 -11.98 -8.20
C ILE A 82 -2.10 -11.27 -8.23
N PRO A 83 -2.34 -10.44 -9.25
CA PRO A 83 -3.64 -9.82 -9.46
C PRO A 83 -4.63 -10.79 -10.13
N ASP A 84 -5.90 -10.70 -9.78
CA ASP A 84 -7.04 -11.30 -10.47
C ASP A 84 -8.12 -10.23 -10.64
N VAL A 85 -8.19 -9.63 -11.82
CA VAL A 85 -8.98 -8.43 -12.10
C VAL A 85 -10.20 -8.78 -12.93
N ASP A 86 -11.38 -8.59 -12.35
CA ASP A 86 -12.67 -8.76 -13.01
C ASP A 86 -13.09 -7.46 -13.72
N ARG A 87 -12.84 -6.30 -13.10
CA ARG A 87 -13.19 -4.99 -13.65
C ARG A 87 -12.21 -3.89 -13.22
N GLY A 88 -12.02 -2.90 -14.11
CA GLY A 88 -11.24 -1.69 -13.85
C GLY A 88 -9.73 -1.88 -14.02
N ALA A 89 -8.96 -0.87 -13.60
CA ALA A 89 -7.50 -0.87 -13.67
C ALA A 89 -6.89 -0.46 -12.33
N PRO A 90 -6.76 -1.39 -11.37
CA PRO A 90 -6.03 -1.09 -10.14
C PRO A 90 -4.59 -0.72 -10.45
N VAL A 91 -4.09 0.31 -9.78
CA VAL A 91 -2.72 0.82 -9.95
C VAL A 91 -1.93 0.47 -8.71
N TYR A 92 -0.92 -0.37 -8.86
CA TYR A 92 0.00 -0.65 -7.76
C TYR A 92 0.84 0.59 -7.47
N GLY A 93 1.06 0.88 -6.21
CA GLY A 93 1.94 1.93 -5.73
C GLY A 93 3.05 1.33 -4.89
N LEU A 94 3.65 2.14 -4.06
CA LEU A 94 4.82 1.78 -3.25
C LEU A 94 4.71 0.42 -2.54
N TYR A 95 5.82 -0.31 -2.53
CA TYR A 95 6.08 -1.38 -1.59
C TYR A 95 7.12 -0.91 -0.56
N LYS A 96 6.82 -1.08 0.73
CA LYS A 96 7.67 -0.67 1.84
C LYS A 96 8.05 -1.86 2.69
N ILE A 97 9.28 -1.82 3.20
CA ILE A 97 9.74 -2.67 4.29
C ILE A 97 9.95 -1.76 5.50
N ARG A 98 9.34 -2.12 6.62
CA ARG A 98 9.47 -1.39 7.88
C ARG A 98 10.05 -2.31 8.94
N ASP A 99 11.08 -1.83 9.59
CA ASP A 99 11.50 -2.43 10.84
C ASP A 99 10.53 -2.00 11.96
N ASN A 100 10.64 -2.63 13.12
CA ASN A 100 9.75 -2.32 14.21
C ASN A 100 10.17 -1.14 15.10
N LYS A 101 11.30 -0.48 14.84
CA LYS A 101 11.83 0.58 15.72
C LYS A 101 12.13 1.89 14.98
N ASN A 102 12.83 1.82 13.85
CA ASN A 102 13.24 2.95 13.02
C ASN A 102 12.22 3.25 11.90
N GLY A 103 11.19 2.42 11.72
CA GLY A 103 10.12 2.62 10.75
C GLY A 103 10.52 2.12 9.36
N THR A 104 10.25 2.92 8.32
CA THR A 104 10.51 2.50 6.93
C THR A 104 12.00 2.44 6.64
N VAL A 105 12.52 1.25 6.40
CA VAL A 105 13.94 1.00 6.10
C VAL A 105 14.22 0.93 4.60
N LYS A 106 13.19 0.59 3.81
CA LYS A 106 13.30 0.53 2.36
C LYS A 106 11.97 0.80 1.68
N THR A 107 12.02 1.59 0.62
CA THR A 107 10.90 1.83 -0.29
C THR A 107 11.32 1.43 -1.70
N TYR A 108 10.46 0.73 -2.40
CA TYR A 108 10.65 0.37 -3.80
C TYR A 108 9.71 1.22 -4.63
N TYR A 109 10.29 2.20 -5.32
CA TYR A 109 9.65 3.07 -6.30
C TYR A 109 9.70 2.37 -7.66
N GLY A 110 8.66 2.50 -8.48
CA GLY A 110 8.53 1.72 -9.74
C GLY A 110 7.37 0.72 -9.76
N PHE A 111 6.58 0.71 -8.68
CA PHE A 111 5.17 0.31 -8.74
C PHE A 111 4.28 1.46 -9.16
N ASP A 112 4.65 2.72 -8.84
CA ASP A 112 3.89 3.98 -8.98
C ASP A 112 3.17 4.29 -10.32
N GLY A 113 3.22 3.42 -11.32
CA GLY A 113 2.49 3.56 -12.57
C GLY A 113 2.33 2.25 -13.36
N LYS A 114 2.28 1.09 -12.70
CA LYS A 114 1.97 -0.17 -13.41
C LYS A 114 0.46 -0.38 -13.45
N TYR A 115 -0.09 -0.19 -14.65
CA TYR A 115 -1.49 -0.43 -14.98
C TYR A 115 -1.70 -1.93 -15.23
N LEU A 116 -2.79 -2.49 -14.71
CA LEU A 116 -3.11 -3.92 -14.81
C LEU A 116 -3.74 -4.37 -16.13
N THR A 117 -3.58 -3.60 -17.21
CA THR A 117 -3.84 -4.13 -18.56
C THR A 117 -3.05 -5.41 -18.81
N ASP A 118 -1.92 -5.58 -18.12
CA ASP A 118 -1.16 -6.82 -17.99
C ASP A 118 -1.55 -7.58 -16.71
N LYS A 119 -2.51 -8.50 -16.79
CA LYS A 119 -2.94 -9.38 -15.68
C LYS A 119 -1.85 -10.37 -15.20
N ALA A 120 -0.60 -10.16 -15.61
CA ALA A 120 0.52 -11.02 -15.26
C ALA A 120 0.96 -10.78 -13.82
N SER A 121 1.39 -11.86 -13.16
CA SER A 121 2.10 -11.72 -11.89
C SER A 121 3.40 -10.95 -12.08
N PHE A 122 3.80 -10.18 -11.07
CA PHE A 122 5.07 -9.47 -11.08
C PHE A 122 5.78 -9.59 -9.73
N SER A 123 7.09 -9.38 -9.74
CA SER A 123 7.94 -9.56 -8.56
C SER A 123 8.78 -8.33 -8.26
N ILE A 124 9.04 -8.16 -6.97
CA ILE A 124 9.87 -7.13 -6.37
C ILE A 124 11.12 -7.83 -5.87
N THR A 125 12.28 -7.50 -6.45
CA THR A 125 13.55 -7.97 -5.89
C THR A 125 13.88 -7.08 -4.71
N THR A 126 13.60 -7.58 -3.50
CA THR A 126 13.80 -6.80 -2.28
C THR A 126 15.25 -6.97 -1.79
N ASN A 127 15.65 -8.19 -1.47
CA ASN A 127 16.98 -8.53 -0.95
C ASN A 127 17.48 -7.52 0.12
N HIS A 128 16.67 -7.31 1.16
CA HIS A 128 16.94 -6.35 2.23
C HIS A 128 16.80 -7.00 3.59
N THR A 129 17.70 -6.67 4.52
CA THR A 129 17.66 -7.19 5.89
C THR A 129 17.20 -6.09 6.84
N ALA A 130 16.07 -6.30 7.50
CA ALA A 130 15.56 -5.42 8.54
C ALA A 130 15.92 -5.98 9.93
N SER A 131 16.12 -5.07 10.89
CA SER A 131 16.28 -5.44 12.29
C SER A 131 14.94 -5.87 12.90
N TYR A 132 15.00 -6.86 13.79
CA TYR A 132 13.88 -7.34 14.60
C TYR A 132 14.21 -7.12 16.08
N TYR A 133 13.44 -6.26 16.73
CA TYR A 133 13.58 -5.98 18.17
C TYR A 133 12.47 -6.70 18.96
N PRO A 134 12.76 -7.81 19.67
CA PRO A 134 11.74 -8.55 20.40
C PRO A 134 11.11 -7.74 21.55
N SER A 135 9.87 -8.08 21.91
CA SER A 135 9.17 -7.75 23.18
C SER A 135 8.73 -6.32 23.52
N THR A 136 9.22 -5.25 22.86
CA THR A 136 8.81 -3.87 23.20
C THR A 136 8.32 -3.02 22.04
N HIS A 137 8.40 -3.55 20.83
CA HIS A 137 8.08 -2.83 19.60
C HIS A 137 7.02 -3.60 18.80
N GLN A 138 6.41 -2.94 17.81
CA GLN A 138 5.48 -3.61 16.88
C GLN A 138 6.21 -4.75 16.13
N ARG A 139 5.52 -5.49 15.27
CA ARG A 139 6.20 -6.45 14.39
C ARG A 139 6.77 -5.72 13.17
N PRO A 140 7.97 -6.06 12.67
CA PRO A 140 8.38 -5.60 11.34
C PRO A 140 7.32 -5.98 10.33
N ASN A 141 7.14 -5.15 9.31
CA ASN A 141 6.07 -5.35 8.36
C ASN A 141 6.47 -4.94 6.94
N THR A 142 5.66 -5.40 6.00
CA THR A 142 5.68 -4.95 4.61
C THR A 142 4.32 -4.36 4.29
N GLU A 143 4.33 -3.30 3.49
CA GLU A 143 3.13 -2.59 3.05
C GLU A 143 3.16 -2.50 1.53
N LEU A 144 2.13 -2.99 0.84
CA LEU A 144 1.88 -2.72 -0.57
C LEU A 144 0.64 -1.86 -0.72
N PHE A 145 0.79 -0.69 -1.34
CA PHE A 145 -0.33 0.20 -1.63
C PHE A 145 -0.90 -0.06 -3.02
N ILE A 146 -2.21 -0.10 -3.17
CA ILE A 146 -2.91 -0.29 -4.45
C ILE A 146 -4.02 0.75 -4.55
N LYS A 147 -4.10 1.50 -5.65
CA LYS A 147 -5.20 2.41 -5.93
C LYS A 147 -6.22 1.74 -6.83
N THR A 148 -7.50 2.00 -6.60
CA THR A 148 -8.61 1.40 -7.36
C THR A 148 -8.88 2.08 -8.71
N GLY A 149 -8.02 2.99 -9.14
CA GLY A 149 -8.18 3.72 -10.40
C GLY A 149 -6.89 4.44 -10.72
N ASP A 150 -6.73 4.80 -11.99
CA ASP A 150 -5.58 5.58 -12.43
C ASP A 150 -5.72 7.08 -12.12
N ILE A 151 -4.69 7.86 -12.47
CA ILE A 151 -4.71 9.31 -12.21
C ILE A 151 -5.86 10.01 -12.92
N ALA A 152 -6.19 9.64 -14.16
CA ALA A 152 -7.26 10.28 -14.92
C ALA A 152 -8.64 9.93 -14.34
N ASP A 153 -8.84 8.65 -14.03
CA ASP A 153 -10.01 8.11 -13.35
C ASP A 153 -10.24 8.78 -11.98
N CYS A 154 -9.18 8.89 -11.17
CA CYS A 154 -9.25 9.51 -9.86
C CYS A 154 -9.37 11.04 -9.92
N LEU A 155 -9.04 11.70 -11.05
CA LEU A 155 -9.34 13.11 -11.26
C LEU A 155 -10.80 13.34 -11.67
N ALA A 156 -11.38 12.43 -12.43
CA ALA A 156 -12.78 12.48 -12.84
C ALA A 156 -13.73 12.13 -11.69
N GLU A 157 -13.40 11.11 -10.90
CA GLU A 157 -14.19 10.62 -9.77
C GLU A 157 -13.35 10.46 -8.49
N PRO A 158 -12.93 11.57 -7.85
CA PRO A 158 -11.99 11.53 -6.72
C PRO A 158 -12.50 10.75 -5.51
N PHE A 159 -13.82 10.76 -5.27
CA PHE A 159 -14.42 10.03 -4.15
C PHE A 159 -14.55 8.52 -4.38
N SER A 160 -14.54 8.09 -5.64
CA SER A 160 -14.59 6.68 -6.06
C SER A 160 -13.22 6.00 -5.94
N CYS A 161 -12.14 6.77 -6.04
CA CYS A 161 -10.76 6.30 -5.91
C CYS A 161 -10.40 5.99 -4.45
N LYS A 162 -10.08 4.72 -4.16
CA LYS A 162 -9.64 4.25 -2.84
C LYS A 162 -8.20 3.77 -2.92
N THR A 163 -7.46 3.94 -1.83
CA THR A 163 -6.17 3.26 -1.64
C THR A 163 -6.41 2.03 -0.78
N LEU A 164 -5.75 0.94 -1.10
CA LEU A 164 -5.80 -0.34 -0.41
C LEU A 164 -4.39 -0.67 0.06
N GLU A 165 -4.28 -1.36 1.19
CA GLU A 165 -3.00 -1.72 1.77
C GLU A 165 -2.96 -3.22 2.08
N HIS A 166 -2.00 -3.94 1.49
CA HIS A 166 -1.62 -5.25 2.01
C HIS A 166 -0.53 -5.06 3.06
N LEU A 167 -0.86 -5.42 4.30
CA LEU A 167 0.03 -5.36 5.46
C LEU A 167 0.42 -6.77 5.90
N SER A 168 1.66 -7.19 5.67
CA SER A 168 2.18 -8.45 6.23
C SER A 168 3.04 -8.14 7.45
N GLN A 169 2.79 -8.79 8.58
CA GLN A 169 3.56 -8.62 9.81
C GLN A 169 4.41 -9.87 10.08
N PHE A 170 5.66 -9.67 10.51
CA PHE A 170 6.63 -10.76 10.61
C PHE A 170 7.15 -10.96 12.03
N SER A 171 7.45 -12.22 12.36
CA SER A 171 8.03 -12.62 13.64
C SER A 171 9.05 -13.74 13.45
N ILE A 172 10.00 -13.81 14.37
CA ILE A 172 10.99 -14.89 14.44
C ILE A 172 10.62 -15.79 15.62
N ARG A 173 10.62 -17.11 15.39
CA ARG A 173 10.36 -18.15 16.39
C ARG A 173 11.60 -18.98 16.68
#